data_AF-A0A1Y4TD30-F1
#
_entry.id   AF-A0A1Y4TD30-F1
#
_cell.length_a   1.000
_cell.length_b   1.000
_cell.length_c   1.000
_cell.angle_alpha   90.00
_cell.angle_beta   90.00
_cell.angle_gamma   90.00
#
_symmetry.space_group_name_H-M   'P 1'
#
loop_
_entity.id
_entity.type
_entity.pdbx_description
1 polymer ?
#
loop_
_entity_poly.entity_id
_entity_poly.type
_entity_poly.pdbx_seq_one_letter_code
_entity_poly.pdbx_strand_id
1 'polypeptide(L)'
;MYRMPAEYEPHRATLMIWPVRPGSWGKDPQAAQDAFVRVFEAITQSEDLYLLADPDHLEQARAAVAHLDRVHLICMDSNDAWARDVGPTFVKNDRGELKGISWSFNAWGGTVDGLYADWQKDDAIASAFCQELGLPWDDAAPFVLEGGSIHTDGEGTALVTESCLLSAGRNPSMSREEIEAELCRRLGVEKVLWLPRGIYNDETNEHVDNVCAFVAPGEVVLAWTDNESDPQYPLSAADLAYLQSATDAKGRSLKIHKLPIPDQPILCSEEDCASYSFEPGEDIREPGERLAASYVNFYFTNGAVLVPQFGGENAASDARACKILQQLCPNRQVIGLPAREILQGGGNIHCITQQIPL
;
A
#
# COMPACT_ATOMS: atom_id res chain seq x y z
N MET A 1 -17.44 8.16 -18.14
CA MET A 1 -17.39 8.12 -16.66
C MET A 1 -15.93 7.84 -16.30
N TYR A 2 -15.42 8.33 -15.17
CA TYR A 2 -14.08 7.96 -14.70
C TYR A 2 -14.19 6.71 -13.82
N ARG A 3 -13.20 5.81 -13.90
CA ARG A 3 -13.06 4.65 -13.00
C ARG A 3 -11.61 4.51 -12.55
N MET A 4 -11.40 3.99 -11.34
CA MET A 4 -10.10 3.51 -10.90
C MET A 4 -9.80 2.20 -11.63
N PRO A 5 -8.71 2.10 -12.41
CA PRO A 5 -8.30 0.85 -13.03
C PRO A 5 -7.91 -0.20 -11.99
N ALA A 6 -8.04 -1.47 -12.34
CA ALA A 6 -7.45 -2.52 -11.52
C ALA A 6 -5.93 -2.37 -11.50
N GLU A 7 -5.28 -2.70 -10.38
CA GLU A 7 -3.83 -2.57 -10.29
C GLU A 7 -3.08 -3.49 -11.27
N TYR A 8 -3.66 -4.63 -11.65
CA TYR A 8 -3.07 -5.52 -12.65
C TYR A 8 -3.29 -5.05 -14.11
N GLU A 9 -3.97 -3.93 -14.36
CA GLU A 9 -4.01 -3.29 -15.68
C GLU A 9 -2.65 -2.66 -16.04
N PRO A 10 -2.36 -2.37 -17.33
CA PRO A 10 -1.09 -1.76 -17.72
C PRO A 10 -0.82 -0.40 -17.08
N HIS A 11 0.43 -0.18 -16.70
CA HIS A 11 0.91 1.07 -16.11
C HIS A 11 1.73 1.87 -17.12
N ARG A 12 1.67 3.19 -17.00
CA ARG A 12 2.63 4.11 -17.62
C ARG A 12 3.88 4.21 -16.75
N ALA A 13 3.68 4.38 -15.44
CA ALA A 13 4.76 4.62 -14.49
C ALA A 13 4.33 4.24 -13.06
N THR A 14 5.29 4.25 -12.13
CA THR A 14 5.08 4.16 -10.69
C THR A 14 5.60 5.42 -10.02
N LEU A 15 4.93 5.88 -8.97
CA LEU A 15 5.36 6.94 -8.06
C LEU A 15 5.90 6.31 -6.77
N MET A 16 7.07 6.77 -6.33
CA MET A 16 7.67 6.44 -5.04
C MET A 16 8.33 7.68 -4.43
N ILE A 17 8.59 7.64 -3.13
CA ILE A 17 9.22 8.72 -2.37
C ILE A 17 10.51 8.21 -1.74
N TRP A 18 11.56 9.03 -1.71
CA TRP A 18 12.84 8.68 -1.11
C TRP A 18 12.75 8.67 0.43
N PRO A 19 13.14 7.58 1.12
CA PRO A 19 12.94 7.43 2.56
C PRO A 19 14.05 8.11 3.37
N VAL A 20 13.67 9.06 4.23
CA VAL A 20 14.62 9.87 5.03
C VAL A 20 14.21 10.10 6.49
N ARG A 21 12.91 10.01 6.82
CA ARG A 21 12.38 10.24 8.17
C ARG A 21 12.96 9.27 9.22
N PRO A 22 13.65 9.76 10.27
CA PRO A 22 14.26 8.90 11.29
C PRO A 22 13.30 8.08 12.15
N GLY A 23 12.03 8.49 12.24
CA GLY A 23 10.98 7.76 12.94
C GLY A 23 10.46 6.53 12.18
N SER A 24 10.65 6.48 10.86
CA SER A 24 10.20 5.36 10.00
C SER A 24 11.36 4.55 9.42
N TRP A 25 12.48 5.20 9.14
CA TRP A 25 13.61 4.59 8.43
C TRP A 25 14.89 4.54 9.26
N GLY A 26 14.83 4.97 10.52
CA GLY A 26 15.95 4.98 11.45
C GLY A 26 16.87 6.19 11.30
N LYS A 27 17.72 6.43 12.31
CA LYS A 27 18.74 7.49 12.31
C LYS A 27 19.76 7.33 11.17
N ASP A 28 19.97 6.10 10.72
CA ASP A 28 20.73 5.75 9.53
C ASP A 28 19.77 5.03 8.54
N PRO A 29 19.26 5.75 7.53
CA PRO A 29 18.27 5.19 6.60
C PRO A 29 18.88 4.30 5.52
N GLN A 30 20.20 4.04 5.51
CA GLN A 30 20.86 3.35 4.40
C GLN A 30 20.26 1.96 4.11
N ALA A 31 19.89 1.19 5.13
CA ALA A 31 19.32 -0.14 4.96
C ALA A 31 17.93 -0.10 4.28
N ALA A 32 17.08 0.85 4.67
CA ALA A 32 15.79 1.10 4.04
C ALA A 32 15.97 1.64 2.61
N GLN A 33 16.88 2.59 2.41
CA GLN A 33 17.22 3.14 1.10
C GLN A 33 17.70 2.04 0.13
N ASP A 34 18.56 1.13 0.58
CA ASP A 34 19.00 -0.03 -0.22
C ASP A 34 17.82 -0.96 -0.58
N ALA A 35 16.85 -1.13 0.32
CA ALA A 35 15.64 -1.90 0.04
C ALA A 35 14.75 -1.20 -1.00
N PHE A 36 14.57 0.11 -0.89
CA PHE A 36 13.85 0.92 -1.88
C PHE A 36 14.52 0.87 -3.26
N VAL A 37 15.85 0.97 -3.33
CA VAL A 37 16.60 0.87 -4.60
C VAL A 37 16.36 -0.47 -5.29
N ARG A 38 16.26 -1.59 -4.56
CA ARG A 38 15.91 -2.89 -5.15
C ARG A 38 14.50 -2.90 -5.75
N VAL A 39 13.55 -2.19 -5.14
CA VAL A 39 12.21 -2.00 -5.69
C VAL A 39 12.27 -1.14 -6.95
N PHE A 40 13.04 -0.04 -6.95
CA PHE A 40 13.26 0.81 -8.12
C PHE A 40 13.85 0.03 -9.30
N GLU A 41 14.88 -0.78 -9.03
CA GLU A 41 15.52 -1.65 -10.01
C GLU A 41 14.53 -2.62 -10.65
N ALA A 42 13.60 -3.18 -9.86
CA ALA A 42 12.59 -4.11 -10.35
C ALA A 42 11.49 -3.41 -11.18
N ILE A 43 11.00 -2.24 -10.73
CA ILE A 43 9.99 -1.43 -11.44
C ILE A 43 10.53 -0.98 -12.81
N THR A 44 11.75 -0.44 -12.82
CA THR A 44 12.38 0.14 -14.02
C THR A 44 12.71 -0.88 -15.10
N GLN A 45 12.54 -2.19 -14.84
CA GLN A 45 12.57 -3.21 -15.90
C GLN A 45 11.38 -3.12 -16.86
N SER A 46 10.24 -2.55 -16.43
CA SER A 46 8.99 -2.63 -17.21
C SER A 46 8.13 -1.37 -17.23
N GLU A 47 8.28 -0.42 -16.29
CA GLU A 47 7.66 0.91 -16.37
C GLU A 47 8.59 2.04 -15.93
N ASP A 48 8.20 3.30 -16.19
CA ASP A 48 8.95 4.46 -15.71
C ASP A 48 8.72 4.66 -14.20
N LEU A 49 9.69 5.24 -13.50
CA LEU A 49 9.61 5.54 -12.07
C LEU A 49 9.70 7.05 -11.86
N TYR A 50 8.68 7.63 -11.24
CA TYR A 50 8.76 8.96 -10.64
C TYR A 50 9.23 8.82 -9.20
N LEU A 51 10.39 9.38 -8.88
CA LEU A 51 10.95 9.39 -7.54
C LEU A 51 10.89 10.81 -6.97
N LEU A 52 10.16 10.99 -5.88
CA LEU A 52 10.15 12.24 -5.14
C LEU A 52 11.27 12.24 -4.11
N ALA A 53 11.97 13.36 -3.98
CA ALA A 53 12.93 13.58 -2.91
C ALA A 53 12.90 15.06 -2.49
N ASP A 54 13.06 15.31 -1.20
CA ASP A 54 13.16 16.66 -0.68
C ASP A 54 14.46 17.35 -1.13
N PRO A 55 14.55 18.70 -1.05
CA PRO A 55 15.71 19.44 -1.51
C PRO A 55 17.05 19.03 -0.86
N ASP A 56 17.03 18.60 0.41
CA ASP A 56 18.23 18.27 1.18
C ASP A 56 18.78 16.89 0.79
N HIS A 57 17.92 15.97 0.35
CA HIS A 57 18.29 14.61 -0.03
C HIS A 57 18.26 14.35 -1.55
N LEU A 58 17.92 15.34 -2.37
CA LEU A 58 17.80 15.21 -3.82
C LEU A 58 19.07 14.63 -4.49
N GLU A 59 20.25 15.10 -4.08
CA GLU A 59 21.51 14.62 -4.66
C GLU A 59 21.88 13.21 -4.17
N GLN A 60 21.47 12.83 -2.96
CA GLN A 60 21.61 11.46 -2.47
C GLN A 60 20.73 10.52 -3.30
N ALA A 61 19.45 10.86 -3.47
CA ALA A 61 18.52 10.10 -4.30
C ALA A 61 19.01 9.98 -5.75
N ARG A 62 19.50 11.09 -6.33
CA ARG A 62 20.09 11.12 -7.68
C ARG A 62 21.27 10.14 -7.81
N ALA A 63 22.17 10.12 -6.83
CA ALA A 63 23.31 9.21 -6.85
C ALA A 63 22.88 7.74 -6.73
N ALA A 64 21.88 7.45 -5.89
CA ALA A 64 21.37 6.11 -5.67
C ALA A 64 20.68 5.49 -6.90
N VAL A 65 20.14 6.31 -7.81
CA VAL A 65 19.44 5.86 -9.02
C VAL A 65 20.18 6.17 -10.32
N ALA A 66 21.43 6.64 -10.25
CA ALA A 66 22.19 7.08 -11.42
C ALA A 66 22.44 5.98 -12.47
N HIS A 67 22.33 4.71 -12.08
CA HIS A 67 22.43 3.54 -12.97
C HIS A 67 21.10 3.13 -13.62
N LEU A 68 20.00 3.81 -13.31
CA LEU A 68 18.66 3.47 -13.80
C LEU A 68 18.21 4.47 -14.88
N ASP A 69 17.89 3.97 -16.07
CA ASP A 69 17.56 4.81 -17.23
C ASP A 69 16.13 5.36 -17.23
N ARG A 70 15.23 4.78 -16.41
CA ARG A 70 13.78 5.07 -16.42
C ARG A 70 13.30 5.81 -15.17
N VAL A 71 14.19 6.57 -14.54
CA VAL A 71 13.86 7.32 -13.31
C VAL A 71 13.74 8.81 -13.60
N HIS A 72 12.59 9.37 -13.24
CA HIS A 72 12.27 10.78 -13.26
C HIS A 72 12.30 11.31 -11.82
N LEU A 73 13.43 11.91 -11.45
CA LEU A 73 13.60 12.51 -10.13
C LEU A 73 12.93 13.89 -10.08
N ILE A 74 12.03 14.09 -9.11
CA ILE A 74 11.31 15.34 -8.89
C ILE A 74 11.64 15.84 -7.48
N CYS A 75 12.05 17.11 -7.39
CA CYS A 75 12.28 17.76 -6.10
C CYS A 75 10.93 18.13 -5.47
N MET A 76 10.48 17.34 -4.49
CA MET A 76 9.21 17.52 -3.80
C MET A 76 9.36 17.02 -2.36
N ASP A 77 8.94 17.87 -1.42
CA ASP A 77 9.09 17.64 0.02
C ASP A 77 7.88 16.85 0.55
N SER A 78 8.13 15.88 1.44
CA SER A 78 7.12 15.04 2.11
C SER A 78 7.50 14.88 3.58
N ASN A 79 6.55 14.50 4.44
CA ASN A 79 6.86 14.17 5.84
C ASN A 79 7.36 12.72 5.95
N ASP A 80 6.84 11.79 5.14
CA ASP A 80 7.32 10.40 5.07
C ASP A 80 7.22 9.81 3.65
N ALA A 81 7.59 8.53 3.47
CA ALA A 81 7.81 7.91 2.16
C ALA A 81 6.77 6.85 1.73
N TRP A 82 5.49 7.07 2.07
CA TRP A 82 4.38 6.15 1.79
C TRP A 82 3.56 6.58 0.57
N ALA A 83 4.17 6.48 -0.62
CA ALA A 83 3.58 6.99 -1.87
C ALA A 83 2.18 6.43 -2.18
N ARG A 84 1.87 5.22 -1.72
CA ARG A 84 0.55 4.59 -1.85
C ARG A 84 -0.56 5.45 -1.23
N ASP A 85 -0.27 6.02 -0.06
CA ASP A 85 -1.28 6.63 0.79
C ASP A 85 -1.40 8.12 0.55
N VAL A 86 -0.29 8.78 0.21
CA VAL A 86 -0.21 10.23 -0.01
C VAL A 86 -0.24 10.62 -1.49
N GLY A 87 0.01 9.65 -2.38
CA GLY A 87 -0.02 9.84 -3.82
C GLY A 87 -1.44 9.93 -4.38
N PRO A 88 -1.60 10.48 -5.59
CA PRO A 88 -2.93 10.60 -6.19
C PRO A 88 -3.46 9.22 -6.60
N THR A 89 -4.70 8.91 -6.22
CA THR A 89 -5.41 7.76 -6.77
C THR A 89 -5.86 8.11 -8.18
N PHE A 90 -5.26 7.48 -9.18
CA PHE A 90 -5.57 7.76 -10.58
C PHE A 90 -6.83 7.06 -11.06
N VAL A 91 -7.69 7.83 -11.74
CA VAL A 91 -8.87 7.34 -12.44
C VAL A 91 -8.79 7.70 -13.93
N LYS A 92 -9.32 6.84 -14.79
CA LYS A 92 -9.36 7.08 -16.24
C LYS A 92 -10.77 6.91 -16.80
N ASN A 93 -11.05 7.61 -17.90
CA ASN A 93 -12.33 7.47 -18.59
C ASN A 93 -12.22 6.61 -19.86
N ASP A 94 -13.35 6.39 -20.54
CA ASP A 94 -13.44 5.53 -21.74
C ASP A 94 -12.62 6.07 -22.95
N ARG A 95 -12.15 7.31 -22.88
CA ARG A 95 -11.26 7.92 -23.90
C ARG A 95 -9.78 7.76 -23.54
N GLY A 96 -9.45 7.18 -22.39
CA GLY A 96 -8.10 7.09 -21.86
C GLY A 96 -7.60 8.38 -21.21
N GLU A 97 -8.47 9.36 -20.95
CA GLU A 97 -8.07 10.58 -20.23
C GLU A 97 -7.89 10.23 -18.75
N LEU A 98 -6.74 10.63 -18.19
CA LEU A 98 -6.33 10.35 -16.81
C LEU A 98 -6.59 11.57 -15.92
N LYS A 99 -7.01 11.32 -14.68
CA LYS A 99 -7.15 12.33 -13.63
C LYS A 99 -6.73 11.75 -12.27
N GLY A 100 -6.03 12.53 -11.45
CA GLY A 100 -5.74 12.16 -10.07
C GLY A 100 -6.92 12.47 -9.13
N ILE A 101 -7.03 11.73 -8.03
CA ILE A 101 -7.84 12.12 -6.87
C ILE A 101 -6.85 12.46 -5.75
N SER A 102 -6.97 13.67 -5.22
CA SER A 102 -6.20 14.14 -4.06
C SER A 102 -7.08 14.01 -2.83
N TRP A 103 -6.94 12.90 -2.09
CA TRP A 103 -7.61 12.68 -0.80
C TRP A 103 -7.07 13.65 0.25
N SER A 104 -7.86 13.90 1.31
CA SER A 104 -7.26 14.42 2.53
C SER A 104 -6.47 13.28 3.19
N PHE A 105 -5.23 13.56 3.56
CA PHE A 105 -4.36 12.67 4.31
C PHE A 105 -4.15 13.22 5.73
N ASN A 106 -4.10 12.33 6.72
CA ASN A 106 -3.94 12.73 8.12
C ASN A 106 -2.98 11.87 8.94
N ALA A 107 -1.97 11.25 8.31
CA ALA A 107 -1.08 10.31 8.99
C ALA A 107 -1.84 9.16 9.66
N TRP A 108 -2.81 8.57 8.96
CA TRP A 108 -3.59 7.40 9.38
C TRP A 108 -4.33 7.53 10.72
N GLY A 109 -4.83 8.72 11.07
CA GLY A 109 -5.61 8.91 12.29
C GLY A 109 -5.65 10.33 12.84
N GLY A 110 -4.85 11.22 12.27
CA GLY A 110 -4.77 12.62 12.65
C GLY A 110 -4.44 12.77 14.13
N THR A 111 -5.22 13.59 14.83
CA THR A 111 -5.02 13.83 16.27
C THR A 111 -5.67 12.78 17.17
N VAL A 112 -6.28 11.74 16.59
CA VAL A 112 -6.92 10.65 17.36
C VAL A 112 -5.91 9.54 17.60
N ASP A 113 -5.35 9.01 16.53
CA ASP A 113 -4.48 7.83 16.49
C ASP A 113 -3.48 7.89 15.32
N GLY A 114 -3.10 9.10 14.89
CA GLY A 114 -2.15 9.27 13.78
C GLY A 114 -0.71 8.94 14.17
N LEU A 115 0.08 8.48 13.19
CA LEU A 115 1.44 7.97 13.41
C LEU A 115 2.50 9.06 13.57
N TYR A 116 2.20 10.29 13.12
CA TYR A 116 3.05 11.47 13.35
C TYR A 116 2.24 12.75 13.37
N ALA A 117 2.81 13.78 14.02
CA ALA A 117 2.06 15.00 14.38
C ALA A 117 1.91 16.01 13.22
N ASP A 118 2.83 16.03 12.26
CA ASP A 118 2.79 16.92 11.10
C ASP A 118 2.85 16.11 9.79
N TRP A 119 1.78 16.22 9.01
CA TRP A 119 1.57 15.56 7.72
C TRP A 119 1.20 16.54 6.61
N GLN A 120 1.41 17.84 6.81
CA GLN A 120 0.96 18.86 5.85
C GLN A 120 1.63 18.74 4.48
N LYS A 121 2.89 18.26 4.44
CA LYS A 121 3.59 18.05 3.19
C LYS A 121 3.07 16.81 2.48
N ASP A 122 2.79 15.75 3.23
CA ASP A 122 2.18 14.52 2.70
C ASP A 122 0.80 14.78 2.08
N ASP A 123 -0.08 15.51 2.78
CA ASP A 123 -1.42 15.89 2.28
C ASP A 123 -1.35 16.72 0.98
N ALA A 124 -0.24 17.42 0.75
CA ALA A 124 -0.03 18.18 -0.47
C ALA A 124 0.49 17.34 -1.65
N ILE A 125 1.06 16.14 -1.43
CA ILE A 125 1.77 15.36 -2.46
C ILE A 125 0.88 15.08 -3.68
N ALA A 126 -0.33 14.57 -3.47
CA ALA A 126 -1.21 14.18 -4.58
C ALA A 126 -1.50 15.34 -5.55
N SER A 127 -1.87 16.51 -5.01
CA SER A 127 -2.15 17.70 -5.81
C SER A 127 -0.88 18.30 -6.44
N ALA A 128 0.22 18.38 -5.69
CA ALA A 128 1.49 18.90 -6.17
C ALA A 128 2.09 18.05 -7.30
N PHE A 129 2.00 16.72 -7.18
CA PHE A 129 2.45 15.78 -8.21
C PHE A 129 1.61 15.90 -9.49
N CYS A 130 0.28 15.98 -9.36
CA CYS A 130 -0.59 16.20 -10.51
C CYS A 130 -0.28 17.53 -11.21
N GLN A 131 -0.05 18.60 -10.43
CA GLN A 131 0.32 19.92 -10.94
C GLN A 131 1.66 19.88 -11.70
N GLU A 132 2.69 19.26 -11.13
CA GLU A 132 4.03 19.14 -11.74
C GLU A 132 3.96 18.41 -13.10
N LEU A 133 3.13 17.37 -13.21
CA LEU A 133 2.93 16.63 -14.45
C LEU A 133 1.89 17.25 -15.40
N GLY A 134 1.26 18.37 -15.03
CA GLY A 134 0.20 19.00 -15.81
C GLY A 134 -1.05 18.12 -15.97
N LEU A 135 -1.29 17.21 -15.03
CA LEU A 135 -2.46 16.32 -15.01
C LEU A 135 -3.62 16.99 -14.26
N PRO A 136 -4.87 16.82 -14.70
CA PRO A 136 -6.01 17.27 -13.92
C PRO A 136 -6.13 16.43 -12.64
N TRP A 137 -6.68 17.02 -11.57
CA TRP A 137 -7.04 16.30 -10.36
C TRP A 137 -8.37 16.79 -9.78
N ASP A 138 -9.03 15.92 -9.03
CA ASP A 138 -10.14 16.28 -8.14
C ASP A 138 -9.63 16.36 -6.71
N ASP A 139 -9.92 17.48 -6.03
CA ASP A 139 -9.75 17.60 -4.60
C ASP A 139 -10.87 16.83 -3.87
N ALA A 140 -10.49 15.97 -2.92
CA ALA A 140 -11.41 15.20 -2.09
C ALA A 140 -11.63 15.77 -0.70
N ALA A 141 -10.96 16.85 -0.33
CA ALA A 141 -11.14 17.46 0.97
C ALA A 141 -12.61 17.80 1.27
N PRO A 142 -13.11 17.55 2.50
CA PRO A 142 -12.35 17.07 3.66
C PRO A 142 -12.36 15.54 3.86
N PHE A 143 -12.69 14.74 2.82
CA PHE A 143 -12.80 13.29 2.94
C PHE A 143 -11.42 12.63 3.09
N VAL A 144 -11.17 12.03 4.24
CA VAL A 144 -9.89 11.38 4.57
C VAL A 144 -9.86 9.97 3.99
N LEU A 145 -8.83 9.65 3.21
CA LEU A 145 -8.65 8.33 2.63
C LEU A 145 -7.19 8.12 2.21
N GLU A 146 -6.68 6.91 2.44
CA GLU A 146 -5.38 6.48 1.96
C GLU A 146 -5.53 5.45 0.83
N GLY A 147 -4.67 5.49 -0.18
CA GLY A 147 -4.74 4.55 -1.30
C GLY A 147 -4.61 3.07 -0.89
N GLY A 148 -3.87 2.76 0.17
CA GLY A 148 -3.72 1.39 0.69
C GLY A 148 -4.97 0.85 1.40
N SER A 149 -5.89 1.73 1.77
CA SER A 149 -7.17 1.38 2.39
C SER A 149 -8.24 0.91 1.38
N ILE A 150 -7.94 1.00 0.07
CA ILE A 150 -8.85 0.62 -1.02
C ILE A 150 -8.16 -0.28 -2.05
N HIS A 151 -8.91 -1.20 -2.65
CA HIS A 151 -8.44 -1.98 -3.81
C HIS A 151 -9.61 -2.21 -4.78
N THR A 152 -9.38 -2.16 -6.10
CA THR A 152 -10.46 -2.39 -7.09
C THR A 152 -10.14 -3.52 -8.07
N ASP A 153 -11.20 -4.16 -8.59
CA ASP A 153 -11.13 -5.10 -9.71
C ASP A 153 -11.20 -4.42 -11.08
N GLY A 154 -11.37 -3.09 -11.12
CA GLY A 154 -11.52 -2.32 -12.36
C GLY A 154 -12.85 -2.52 -13.09
N GLU A 155 -13.73 -3.40 -12.61
CA GLU A 155 -15.03 -3.74 -13.20
C GLU A 155 -16.23 -3.33 -12.33
N GLY A 156 -15.98 -2.43 -11.37
CA GLY A 156 -17.02 -1.81 -10.56
C GLY A 156 -17.07 -2.32 -9.12
N THR A 157 -16.10 -3.12 -8.68
CA THR A 157 -16.01 -3.58 -7.29
C THR A 157 -14.81 -2.95 -6.59
N ALA A 158 -14.99 -2.50 -5.36
CA ALA A 158 -13.91 -2.14 -4.44
C ALA A 158 -13.89 -3.08 -3.23
N LEU A 159 -12.70 -3.30 -2.67
CA LEU A 159 -12.48 -3.87 -1.34
C LEU A 159 -11.99 -2.76 -0.42
N VAL A 160 -12.47 -2.80 0.83
CA VAL A 160 -12.04 -1.96 1.95
C VAL A 160 -12.10 -2.78 3.23
N THR A 161 -11.52 -2.30 4.33
CA THR A 161 -11.72 -2.86 5.67
C THR A 161 -12.65 -1.98 6.50
N GLU A 162 -13.54 -2.61 7.27
CA GLU A 162 -14.43 -1.91 8.20
C GLU A 162 -13.63 -1.24 9.32
N SER A 163 -12.60 -1.91 9.84
CA SER A 163 -11.71 -1.40 10.88
C SER A 163 -11.03 -0.09 10.49
N CYS A 164 -10.61 0.06 9.23
CA CYS A 164 -9.96 1.27 8.75
C CYS A 164 -10.96 2.40 8.51
N LEU A 165 -11.90 2.22 7.58
CA LEU A 165 -12.70 3.35 7.06
C LEU A 165 -13.77 3.84 8.04
N LEU A 166 -14.15 3.02 9.03
CA LEU A 166 -15.09 3.40 10.09
C LEU A 166 -14.39 3.75 11.41
N SER A 167 -13.04 3.81 11.42
CA SER A 167 -12.28 4.23 12.60
C SER A 167 -12.58 5.68 12.96
N ALA A 168 -12.35 6.01 14.24
CA ALA A 168 -12.59 7.35 14.76
C ALA A 168 -11.64 8.41 14.18
N GLY A 169 -10.45 7.99 13.73
CA GLY A 169 -9.42 8.86 13.16
C GLY A 169 -9.59 9.21 11.68
N ARG A 170 -10.57 8.59 10.97
CA ARG A 170 -10.85 8.90 9.56
C ARG A 170 -12.01 9.86 9.40
N ASN A 171 -13.20 9.35 9.08
CA ASN A 171 -14.38 10.14 8.77
C ASN A 171 -15.48 9.92 9.84
N PRO A 172 -15.25 10.23 11.13
CA PRO A 172 -16.13 9.83 12.24
C PRO A 172 -17.53 10.44 12.19
N SER A 173 -17.74 11.50 11.38
CA SER A 173 -19.04 12.13 11.18
C SER A 173 -19.87 11.49 10.07
N MET A 174 -19.30 10.56 9.30
CA MET A 174 -19.96 9.92 8.15
C MET A 174 -20.45 8.52 8.51
N SER A 175 -21.61 8.14 7.98
CA SER A 175 -22.08 6.76 8.04
C SER A 175 -21.34 5.88 7.02
N ARG A 176 -21.45 4.56 7.18
CA ARG A 176 -20.93 3.58 6.21
C ARG A 176 -21.48 3.86 4.81
N GLU A 177 -22.77 4.15 4.70
CA GLU A 177 -23.45 4.40 3.42
C GLU A 177 -22.97 5.69 2.76
N GLU A 178 -22.63 6.71 3.55
CA GLU A 178 -22.07 7.98 3.05
C GLU A 178 -20.65 7.79 2.53
N ILE A 179 -19.82 7.02 3.25
CA ILE A 179 -18.48 6.63 2.81
C ILE A 179 -18.57 5.80 1.51
N GLU A 180 -19.45 4.80 1.47
CA GLU A 180 -19.67 3.98 0.29
C GLU A 180 -20.12 4.80 -0.93
N ALA A 181 -21.01 5.77 -0.74
CA ALA A 181 -21.44 6.66 -1.80
C ALA A 181 -20.28 7.51 -2.36
N GLU A 182 -19.37 7.97 -1.50
CA GLU A 182 -18.21 8.76 -1.92
C GLU A 182 -17.19 7.92 -2.68
N LEU A 183 -16.93 6.69 -2.21
CA LEU A 183 -16.08 5.71 -2.91
C LEU A 183 -16.67 5.38 -4.30
N CYS A 184 -17.95 5.04 -4.37
CA CYS A 184 -18.64 4.77 -5.65
C CYS A 184 -18.52 5.95 -6.62
N ARG A 185 -18.76 7.17 -6.13
CA ARG A 185 -18.73 8.39 -6.95
C ARG A 185 -17.34 8.68 -7.51
N ARG A 186 -16.29 8.56 -6.70
CA ARG A 186 -14.92 8.94 -7.10
C ARG A 186 -14.17 7.84 -7.81
N LEU A 187 -14.31 6.59 -7.35
CA LEU A 187 -13.62 5.44 -7.94
C LEU A 187 -14.36 4.85 -9.15
N GLY A 188 -15.61 5.26 -9.40
CA GLY A 188 -16.42 4.71 -10.49
C GLY A 188 -16.81 3.25 -10.25
N VAL A 189 -16.98 2.87 -8.98
CA VAL A 189 -17.43 1.53 -8.57
C VAL A 189 -18.93 1.52 -8.27
N GLU A 190 -19.54 0.34 -8.35
CA GLU A 190 -20.95 0.09 -8.11
C GLU A 190 -21.18 -0.69 -6.80
N LYS A 191 -20.14 -1.37 -6.30
CA LYS A 191 -20.22 -2.19 -5.09
C LYS A 191 -18.93 -2.08 -4.28
N VAL A 192 -19.08 -1.85 -2.97
CA VAL A 192 -17.98 -1.89 -2.02
C VAL A 192 -18.14 -3.14 -1.14
N LEU A 193 -17.08 -3.95 -1.07
CA LEU A 193 -16.99 -5.09 -0.17
C LEU A 193 -16.18 -4.69 1.05
N TRP A 194 -16.81 -4.83 2.21
CA TRP A 194 -16.31 -4.39 3.51
C TRP A 194 -15.78 -5.59 4.28
N LEU A 195 -14.48 -5.86 4.16
CA LEU A 195 -13.83 -6.91 4.95
C LEU A 195 -13.92 -6.53 6.43
N PRO A 196 -14.34 -7.46 7.31
CA PRO A 196 -14.44 -7.16 8.74
C PRO A 196 -13.11 -6.73 9.37
N ARG A 197 -11.97 -7.31 8.95
CA ARG A 197 -10.66 -7.14 9.58
C ARG A 197 -9.54 -7.04 8.54
N GLY A 198 -8.36 -6.65 9.01
CA GLY A 198 -7.11 -6.75 8.26
C GLY A 198 -6.03 -7.56 9.00
N ILE A 199 -4.79 -7.09 8.95
CA ILE A 199 -3.67 -7.75 9.62
C ILE A 199 -3.60 -7.35 11.09
N TYR A 200 -3.30 -8.32 11.95
CA TYR A 200 -3.10 -8.10 13.38
C TYR A 200 -1.93 -7.14 13.63
N ASN A 201 -2.17 -6.12 14.47
CA ASN A 201 -1.24 -5.02 14.77
C ASN A 201 -0.81 -4.20 13.54
N ASP A 202 -1.69 -4.07 12.56
CA ASP A 202 -1.49 -3.12 11.48
C ASP A 202 -1.81 -1.69 11.94
N GLU A 203 -0.76 -0.87 12.03
CA GLU A 203 -0.75 0.52 12.53
C GLU A 203 -1.62 1.46 11.67
N THR A 204 -1.96 1.05 10.45
CA THR A 204 -2.78 1.85 9.52
C THR A 204 -4.28 1.81 9.82
N ASN A 205 -4.67 1.21 10.94
CA ASN A 205 -6.03 0.75 11.24
C ASN A 205 -6.48 -0.41 10.33
N GLU A 206 -5.59 -1.37 10.09
CA GLU A 206 -5.88 -2.59 9.31
C GLU A 206 -6.22 -2.33 7.83
N HIS A 207 -5.33 -1.68 7.07
CA HIS A 207 -5.50 -1.46 5.63
C HIS A 207 -5.80 -2.74 4.84
N VAL A 208 -6.61 -2.59 3.77
CA VAL A 208 -7.05 -3.72 2.95
C VAL A 208 -5.90 -4.32 2.13
N ASP A 209 -4.96 -3.48 1.67
CA ASP A 209 -3.82 -3.91 0.85
C ASP A 209 -2.83 -4.85 1.57
N ASN A 210 -2.95 -4.96 2.89
CA ASN A 210 -2.15 -5.86 3.69
C ASN A 210 -2.86 -7.22 3.92
N VAL A 211 -4.17 -7.30 3.73
CA VAL A 211 -4.97 -8.52 4.00
C VAL A 211 -5.58 -9.15 2.74
N CYS A 212 -6.01 -8.37 1.75
CA CYS A 212 -6.72 -8.88 0.58
C CYS A 212 -6.46 -8.03 -0.68
N ALA A 213 -6.20 -8.69 -1.80
CA ALA A 213 -5.94 -8.03 -3.07
C ALA A 213 -6.61 -8.76 -4.23
N PHE A 214 -7.11 -8.01 -5.22
CA PHE A 214 -7.58 -8.61 -6.48
C PHE A 214 -6.39 -9.01 -7.34
N VAL A 215 -6.42 -10.25 -7.85
CA VAL A 215 -5.43 -10.75 -8.82
C VAL A 215 -6.01 -10.89 -10.23
N ALA A 216 -7.34 -10.91 -10.35
CA ALA A 216 -8.12 -10.86 -11.58
C ALA A 216 -9.58 -10.46 -11.25
N PRO A 217 -10.44 -10.15 -12.24
CA PRO A 217 -11.85 -9.90 -11.97
C PRO A 217 -12.53 -11.11 -11.32
N GLY A 218 -13.12 -10.90 -10.14
CA GLY A 218 -13.75 -11.97 -9.34
C GLY A 218 -12.77 -12.94 -8.67
N GLU A 219 -11.46 -12.70 -8.70
CA GLU A 219 -10.44 -13.54 -8.03
C GLU A 219 -9.58 -12.70 -7.09
N VAL A 220 -9.46 -13.15 -5.83
CA VAL A 220 -8.70 -12.45 -4.78
C VAL A 220 -7.69 -13.38 -4.12
N VAL A 221 -6.62 -12.80 -3.59
CA VAL A 221 -5.80 -13.44 -2.56
C VAL A 221 -6.18 -12.90 -1.18
N LEU A 222 -6.13 -13.75 -0.16
CA LEU A 222 -6.40 -13.41 1.23
C LEU A 222 -5.24 -13.89 2.10
N ALA A 223 -4.69 -12.99 2.93
CA ALA A 223 -3.66 -13.30 3.91
C ALA A 223 -4.19 -14.34 4.92
N TRP A 224 -3.45 -15.43 5.10
CA TRP A 224 -3.93 -16.62 5.78
C TRP A 224 -2.86 -17.31 6.63
N THR A 225 -3.29 -17.88 7.75
CA THR A 225 -2.51 -18.86 8.51
C THR A 225 -3.41 -20.05 8.85
N ASP A 226 -2.84 -21.25 8.89
CA ASP A 226 -3.54 -22.43 9.42
C ASP A 226 -3.27 -22.62 10.92
N ASN A 227 -2.44 -21.77 11.53
CA ASN A 227 -2.16 -21.81 12.96
C ASN A 227 -3.29 -21.14 13.74
N GLU A 228 -4.22 -21.93 14.27
CA GLU A 228 -5.37 -21.42 15.04
C GLU A 228 -4.97 -20.69 16.34
N SER A 229 -3.73 -20.84 16.80
CA SER A 229 -3.23 -20.11 17.98
C SER A 229 -2.62 -18.74 17.65
N ASP A 230 -2.38 -18.46 16.36
CA ASP A 230 -1.91 -17.15 15.92
C ASP A 230 -3.06 -16.13 16.00
N PRO A 231 -2.85 -14.91 16.54
CA PRO A 231 -3.89 -13.89 16.62
C PRO A 231 -4.43 -13.45 15.25
N GLN A 232 -3.70 -13.67 14.15
CA GLN A 232 -4.19 -13.42 12.79
C GLN A 232 -5.29 -14.42 12.36
N TYR A 233 -5.26 -15.66 12.86
CA TYR A 233 -6.20 -16.70 12.41
C TYR A 233 -7.68 -16.27 12.51
N PRO A 234 -8.19 -15.80 13.67
CA PRO A 234 -9.59 -15.39 13.77
C PRO A 234 -9.94 -14.20 12.87
N LEU A 235 -9.00 -13.31 12.56
CA LEU A 235 -9.22 -12.17 11.66
C LEU A 235 -9.38 -12.68 10.22
N SER A 236 -8.39 -13.43 9.72
CA SER A 236 -8.43 -14.04 8.39
C SER A 236 -9.63 -14.99 8.20
N ALA A 237 -10.05 -15.70 9.25
CA ALA A 237 -11.22 -16.57 9.20
C ALA A 237 -12.54 -15.78 9.04
N ALA A 238 -12.65 -14.62 9.70
CA ALA A 238 -13.81 -13.73 9.54
C ALA A 238 -13.88 -13.16 8.11
N ASP A 239 -12.75 -12.72 7.57
CA ASP A 239 -12.67 -12.21 6.20
C ASP A 239 -12.98 -13.29 5.17
N LEU A 240 -12.47 -14.51 5.37
CA LEU A 240 -12.79 -15.65 4.50
C LEU A 240 -14.29 -15.94 4.49
N ALA A 241 -14.93 -16.00 5.67
CA ALA A 241 -16.37 -16.24 5.79
C ALA A 241 -17.19 -15.14 5.10
N TYR A 242 -16.79 -13.88 5.26
CA TYR A 242 -17.39 -12.75 4.58
C TYR A 242 -17.26 -12.87 3.05
N LEU A 243 -16.04 -13.03 2.53
CA LEU A 243 -15.77 -13.12 1.10
C LEU A 243 -16.50 -14.29 0.44
N GLN A 244 -16.63 -15.44 1.13
CA GLN A 244 -17.40 -16.59 0.64
C GLN A 244 -18.90 -16.34 0.51
N SER A 245 -19.44 -15.41 1.31
CA SER A 245 -20.85 -15.00 1.26
C SER A 245 -21.12 -13.89 0.24
N ALA A 246 -20.08 -13.19 -0.20
CA ALA A 246 -20.18 -12.03 -1.06
C ALA A 246 -20.12 -12.39 -2.55
N THR A 247 -20.57 -11.44 -3.37
CA THR A 247 -20.37 -11.42 -4.81
C THR A 247 -19.78 -10.09 -5.21
N ASP A 248 -19.14 -10.01 -6.35
CA ASP A 248 -18.67 -8.74 -6.89
C ASP A 248 -19.80 -7.95 -7.58
N ALA A 249 -19.47 -6.78 -8.15
CA ALA A 249 -20.45 -5.92 -8.84
C ALA A 249 -21.09 -6.57 -10.08
N LYS A 250 -20.44 -7.59 -10.66
CA LYS A 250 -20.97 -8.37 -11.80
C LYS A 250 -21.73 -9.61 -11.36
N GLY A 251 -21.91 -9.81 -10.05
CA GLY A 251 -22.65 -10.94 -9.48
C GLY A 251 -21.86 -12.25 -9.47
N ARG A 252 -20.54 -12.21 -9.70
CA ARG A 252 -19.68 -13.40 -9.59
C ARG A 252 -19.41 -13.71 -8.13
N SER A 253 -19.48 -14.98 -7.75
CA SER A 253 -18.88 -15.43 -6.49
C SER A 253 -17.36 -15.31 -6.57
N LEU A 254 -16.74 -14.84 -5.49
CA LEU A 254 -15.30 -14.65 -5.46
C LEU A 254 -14.55 -15.98 -5.39
N LYS A 255 -13.52 -16.13 -6.22
CA LYS A 255 -12.53 -17.20 -6.08
C LYS A 255 -11.42 -16.71 -5.15
N ILE A 256 -11.34 -17.33 -3.98
CA ILE A 256 -10.48 -16.87 -2.88
C ILE A 256 -9.25 -17.78 -2.78
N HIS A 257 -8.07 -17.19 -2.94
CA HIS A 257 -6.78 -17.86 -2.82
C HIS A 257 -6.12 -17.51 -1.50
N LYS A 258 -5.94 -18.49 -0.62
CA LYS A 258 -5.19 -18.28 0.62
C LYS A 258 -3.72 -18.07 0.28
N LEU A 259 -3.19 -16.89 0.59
CA LEU A 259 -1.77 -16.57 0.56
C LEU A 259 -1.27 -16.63 2.01
N PRO A 260 -0.19 -17.38 2.32
CA PRO A 260 0.27 -17.47 3.69
C PRO A 260 0.65 -16.08 4.24
N ILE A 261 0.65 -15.90 5.55
CA ILE A 261 1.50 -14.91 6.23
C ILE A 261 2.86 -15.56 6.54
N PRO A 262 3.87 -14.83 7.06
CA PRO A 262 5.12 -15.44 7.52
C PRO A 262 4.88 -16.56 8.56
N ASP A 263 5.63 -17.66 8.44
CA ASP A 263 5.51 -18.81 9.36
C ASP A 263 5.87 -18.45 10.81
N GLN A 264 6.80 -17.53 10.98
CA GLN A 264 7.20 -16.95 12.26
C GLN A 264 6.87 -15.46 12.27
N PRO A 265 6.21 -14.95 13.33
CA PRO A 265 5.99 -13.52 13.51
C PRO A 265 7.30 -12.76 13.44
N ILE A 266 7.29 -11.63 12.73
CA ILE A 266 8.45 -10.73 12.68
C ILE A 266 8.30 -9.75 13.82
N LEU A 267 9.25 -9.77 14.74
CA LEU A 267 9.22 -8.97 15.94
C LEU A 267 10.29 -7.89 15.90
N CYS A 268 10.00 -6.73 16.47
CA CYS A 268 10.98 -5.68 16.74
C CYS A 268 11.99 -6.19 17.78
N SER A 269 13.28 -6.11 17.47
CA SER A 269 14.36 -6.33 18.43
C SER A 269 14.69 -5.05 19.20
N GLU A 270 15.48 -5.18 20.28
CA GLU A 270 16.01 -4.00 20.99
C GLU A 270 16.83 -3.09 20.08
N GLU A 271 17.59 -3.67 19.15
CA GLU A 271 18.40 -2.93 18.18
C GLU A 271 17.52 -2.16 17.19
N ASP A 272 16.45 -2.79 16.69
CA ASP A 272 15.49 -2.15 15.80
C ASP A 272 14.88 -0.91 16.49
N CYS A 273 14.33 -1.08 17.69
CA CYS A 273 13.73 0.01 18.46
C CYS A 273 14.74 1.14 18.74
N ALA A 274 16.00 0.81 19.03
CA ALA A 274 17.04 1.79 19.30
C ALA A 274 17.50 2.57 18.06
N SER A 275 17.30 2.04 16.85
CA SER A 275 17.67 2.72 15.61
C SER A 275 16.77 3.92 15.28
N TYR A 276 15.54 3.97 15.82
CA TYR A 276 14.57 5.02 15.53
C TYR A 276 14.76 6.27 16.40
N SER A 277 14.27 7.39 15.87
CA SER A 277 14.13 8.64 16.60
C SER A 277 12.74 9.21 16.34
N PHE A 278 11.89 9.14 17.36
CA PHE A 278 10.50 9.60 17.30
C PHE A 278 10.38 11.03 17.83
N GLU A 279 9.48 11.81 17.23
CA GLU A 279 9.12 13.13 17.74
C GLU A 279 8.15 13.02 18.93
N PRO A 280 8.05 14.06 19.79
CA PRO A 280 7.10 14.04 20.90
C PRO A 280 5.65 13.86 20.44
N GLY A 281 4.99 12.81 20.93
CA GLY A 281 3.59 12.51 20.63
C GLY A 281 3.40 11.42 19.58
N GLU A 282 4.48 10.90 19.01
CA GLU A 282 4.44 9.73 18.13
C GLU A 282 4.40 8.43 18.93
N ASP A 283 3.75 7.43 18.35
CA ASP A 283 3.81 6.07 18.87
C ASP A 283 5.22 5.49 18.65
N ILE A 284 5.69 4.74 19.66
CA ILE A 284 7.06 4.23 19.72
C ILE A 284 7.02 2.71 19.64
N ARG A 285 7.89 2.13 18.82
CA ARG A 285 8.06 0.68 18.72
C ARG A 285 8.64 0.08 20.00
N GLU A 286 8.07 -1.03 20.44
CA GLU A 286 8.55 -1.76 21.63
C GLU A 286 9.25 -3.08 21.26
N PRO A 287 10.34 -3.46 21.95
CA PRO A 287 10.97 -4.77 21.72
C PRO A 287 9.99 -5.91 21.96
N GLY A 288 9.90 -6.84 21.00
CA GLY A 288 8.96 -7.95 20.99
C GLY A 288 7.61 -7.63 20.34
N GLU A 289 7.37 -6.38 19.96
CA GLU A 289 6.19 -5.99 19.19
C GLU A 289 6.18 -6.69 17.82
N ARG A 290 5.02 -7.21 17.42
CA ARG A 290 4.84 -7.88 16.13
C ARG A 290 4.56 -6.86 15.04
N LEU A 291 5.37 -6.89 13.98
CA LEU A 291 5.14 -6.13 12.75
C LEU A 291 4.04 -6.78 11.90
N ALA A 292 3.27 -5.96 11.19
CA ALA A 292 2.18 -6.36 10.31
C ALA A 292 2.67 -6.96 8.97
N ALA A 293 3.53 -7.97 9.05
CA ALA A 293 4.16 -8.61 7.91
C ALA A 293 3.14 -9.45 7.10
N SER A 294 2.95 -9.10 5.83
CA SER A 294 2.10 -9.84 4.90
C SER A 294 2.74 -9.96 3.52
N TYR A 295 2.56 -11.13 2.89
CA TYR A 295 2.91 -11.29 1.48
C TYR A 295 1.87 -10.69 0.54
N VAL A 296 0.68 -10.30 1.04
CA VAL A 296 -0.36 -9.63 0.24
C VAL A 296 0.03 -8.20 -0.13
N ASN A 297 0.93 -7.58 0.65
CA ASN A 297 1.48 -6.25 0.37
C ASN A 297 2.54 -6.27 -0.77
N PHE A 298 2.24 -7.03 -1.83
CA PHE A 298 3.00 -7.08 -3.07
C PHE A 298 2.53 -5.99 -4.04
N TYR A 299 3.34 -5.66 -5.03
CA TYR A 299 2.97 -4.68 -6.07
C TYR A 299 2.98 -5.30 -7.47
N PHE A 300 1.98 -4.98 -8.28
CA PHE A 300 2.03 -5.30 -9.71
C PHE A 300 2.85 -4.23 -10.44
N THR A 301 3.75 -4.69 -11.30
CA THR A 301 4.29 -3.90 -12.40
C THR A 301 3.76 -4.47 -13.72
N ASN A 302 4.04 -3.82 -14.84
CA ASN A 302 3.75 -4.38 -16.16
C ASN A 302 4.35 -5.78 -16.37
N GLY A 303 5.60 -6.00 -15.95
CA GLY A 303 6.34 -7.25 -16.20
C GLY A 303 6.38 -8.25 -15.05
N ALA A 304 6.09 -7.82 -13.82
CA ALA A 304 6.35 -8.60 -12.63
C ALA A 304 5.33 -8.39 -11.49
N VAL A 305 5.33 -9.30 -10.53
CA VAL A 305 4.73 -9.13 -9.20
C VAL A 305 5.87 -9.06 -8.19
N LEU A 306 6.02 -7.94 -7.50
CA LEU A 306 7.08 -7.70 -6.53
C LEU A 306 6.59 -8.09 -5.13
N VAL A 307 7.13 -9.18 -4.59
CA VAL A 307 6.64 -9.81 -3.37
C VAL A 307 7.63 -9.57 -2.24
N PRO A 308 7.19 -9.08 -1.06
CA PRO A 308 8.09 -8.90 0.06
C PRO A 308 8.62 -10.25 0.54
N GLN A 309 9.89 -10.32 0.92
CA GLN A 309 10.53 -11.51 1.46
C GLN A 309 11.21 -11.16 2.79
N PHE A 310 11.05 -12.05 3.76
CA PHE A 310 11.46 -11.80 5.15
C PHE A 310 12.66 -12.65 5.58
N GLY A 311 13.00 -13.68 4.81
CA GLY A 311 14.21 -14.48 4.99
C GLY A 311 14.24 -15.28 6.30
N GLY A 312 15.43 -15.78 6.64
CA GLY A 312 15.66 -16.54 7.88
C GLY A 312 14.71 -17.74 8.02
N GLU A 313 14.03 -17.81 9.17
CA GLU A 313 13.06 -18.87 9.48
C GLU A 313 11.80 -18.82 8.59
N ASN A 314 11.56 -17.68 7.92
CA ASN A 314 10.45 -17.47 7.00
C ASN A 314 10.79 -17.83 5.55
N ALA A 315 11.99 -18.33 5.25
CA ALA A 315 12.38 -18.70 3.88
C ALA A 315 11.42 -19.72 3.23
N ALA A 316 10.80 -20.58 4.02
CA ALA A 316 9.81 -21.53 3.54
C ALA A 316 8.47 -20.86 3.18
N SER A 317 7.96 -19.92 3.99
CA SER A 317 6.75 -19.16 3.68
C SER A 317 6.97 -18.19 2.53
N ASP A 318 8.13 -17.56 2.47
CA ASP A 318 8.62 -16.70 1.37
C ASP A 318 8.47 -17.40 0.01
N ALA A 319 9.04 -18.61 -0.10
CA ALA A 319 8.99 -19.41 -1.32
C ALA A 319 7.59 -19.90 -1.66
N ARG A 320 6.76 -20.22 -0.65
CA ARG A 320 5.36 -20.64 -0.87
C ARG A 320 4.51 -19.49 -1.40
N ALA A 321 4.66 -18.29 -0.84
CA ALA A 321 3.95 -17.09 -1.30
C ALA A 321 4.27 -16.78 -2.76
N CYS A 322 5.56 -16.75 -3.11
CA CYS A 322 5.99 -16.55 -4.50
C CYS A 322 5.42 -17.61 -5.45
N LYS A 323 5.44 -18.89 -5.04
CA LYS A 323 4.91 -19.99 -5.86
C LYS A 323 3.41 -19.85 -6.12
N ILE A 324 2.62 -19.46 -5.11
CA ILE A 324 1.18 -19.24 -5.24
C ILE A 324 0.92 -18.09 -6.21
N LEU A 325 1.56 -16.93 -5.99
CA LEU A 325 1.39 -15.77 -6.86
C LEU A 325 1.83 -16.07 -8.31
N GLN A 326 2.87 -16.89 -8.50
CA GLN A 326 3.32 -17.27 -9.84
C GLN A 326 2.29 -18.12 -10.60
N GLN A 327 1.53 -18.96 -9.88
CA GLN A 327 0.43 -19.73 -10.45
C GLN A 327 -0.77 -18.84 -10.81
N LEU A 328 -1.03 -17.81 -10.01
CA LEU A 328 -2.14 -16.86 -10.22
C LEU A 328 -1.84 -15.84 -11.31
N CYS A 329 -0.57 -15.46 -11.46
CA CYS A 329 -0.11 -14.45 -12.39
C CYS A 329 0.85 -15.05 -13.44
N PRO A 330 0.43 -16.01 -14.27
CA PRO A 330 1.33 -16.76 -15.16
C PRO A 330 2.01 -15.91 -16.24
N ASN A 331 1.47 -14.72 -16.52
CA ASN A 331 2.00 -13.79 -17.52
C ASN A 331 2.99 -12.77 -16.92
N ARG A 332 3.24 -12.82 -15.61
CA ARG A 332 4.19 -11.95 -14.92
C ARG A 332 5.26 -12.80 -14.24
N GLN A 333 6.47 -12.26 -14.18
CA GLN A 333 7.51 -12.84 -13.33
C GLN A 333 7.21 -12.51 -11.86
N VAL A 334 7.23 -13.49 -10.98
CA VAL A 334 7.18 -13.20 -9.54
C VAL A 334 8.60 -13.00 -9.01
N ILE A 335 8.86 -11.83 -8.43
CA ILE A 335 10.17 -11.42 -7.92
C ILE A 335 10.04 -11.21 -6.41
N GLY A 336 10.70 -12.07 -5.64
CA GLY A 336 10.83 -11.88 -4.20
C GLY A 336 11.93 -10.87 -3.88
N LEU A 337 11.62 -9.84 -3.10
CA LEU A 337 12.57 -8.80 -2.68
C LEU A 337 12.72 -8.78 -1.16
N PRO A 338 13.96 -8.81 -0.60
CA PRO A 338 14.16 -8.61 0.83
C PRO A 338 13.58 -7.27 1.27
N ALA A 339 12.58 -7.31 2.15
CA ALA A 339 11.76 -6.15 2.48
C ALA A 339 11.51 -5.98 3.98
N ARG A 340 12.31 -6.62 4.82
CA ARG A 340 12.28 -6.43 6.27
C ARG A 340 12.54 -4.96 6.64
N GLU A 341 13.52 -4.33 6.02
CA GLU A 341 13.88 -2.93 6.31
C GLU A 341 12.78 -1.94 5.90
N ILE A 342 11.90 -2.33 4.95
CA ILE A 342 10.69 -1.56 4.63
C ILE A 342 9.62 -1.82 5.69
N LEU A 343 9.43 -3.11 6.05
CA LEU A 343 8.47 -3.55 7.06
C LEU A 343 8.62 -2.83 8.40
N GLN A 344 9.86 -2.59 8.84
CA GLN A 344 10.09 -1.91 10.10
C GLN A 344 9.59 -0.46 10.11
N GLY A 345 9.37 0.15 8.93
CA GLY A 345 8.71 1.45 8.81
C GLY A 345 7.20 1.40 9.07
N GLY A 346 6.56 0.23 9.00
CA GLY A 346 5.12 0.06 9.27
C GLY A 346 4.29 -0.50 8.12
N GLY A 347 4.88 -0.67 6.93
CA GLY A 347 4.21 -1.18 5.72
C GLY A 347 5.17 -1.93 4.81
N ASN A 348 4.80 -2.25 3.56
CA ASN A 348 5.73 -2.95 2.66
C ASN A 348 5.68 -2.42 1.22
N ILE A 349 6.14 -3.22 0.25
CA ILE A 349 6.32 -2.83 -1.15
C ILE A 349 5.09 -2.10 -1.70
N HIS A 350 3.87 -2.60 -1.44
CA HIS A 350 2.66 -1.96 -1.95
C HIS A 350 2.43 -0.57 -1.33
N CYS A 351 2.73 -0.38 -0.04
CA CYS A 351 2.57 0.89 0.68
C CYS A 351 3.54 1.99 0.21
N ILE A 352 4.66 1.62 -0.40
CA ILE A 352 5.67 2.59 -0.87
C ILE A 352 5.55 2.89 -2.38
N THR A 353 4.56 2.30 -3.06
CA THR A 353 4.36 2.42 -4.52
C THR A 353 2.97 2.94 -4.85
N GLN A 354 2.86 3.80 -5.86
CA GLN A 354 1.59 4.24 -6.43
C GLN A 354 1.63 4.17 -7.95
N GLN A 355 0.85 3.27 -8.54
CA GLN A 355 0.75 3.11 -9.99
C GLN A 355 0.09 4.32 -10.68
N ILE A 356 0.61 4.64 -11.86
CA ILE A 356 0.05 5.57 -12.82
C ILE A 356 -0.41 4.75 -14.02
N PRO A 357 -1.72 4.51 -14.20
CA PRO A 357 -2.21 3.61 -15.23
C PRO A 357 -1.98 4.19 -16.63
N LEU A 358 -1.91 3.30 -17.62
CA LEU A 358 -1.81 3.64 -19.04
C LEU A 358 -3.12 4.20 -19.62
#